data_AF-A0A2N7WLB5-F1
#
_entry.id   AF-A0A2N7WLB5-F1
#
_cell.length_a   1.000
_cell.length_b   1.000
_cell.length_c   1.000
_cell.angle_alpha   90.00
_cell.angle_beta   90.00
_cell.angle_gamma   90.00
#
_symmetry.space_group_name_H-M   'P 1'
#
loop_
_entity.id
_entity.type
_entity.pdbx_description
1 polymer ?
#
loop_
_entity_poly.entity_id
_entity_poly.type
_entity_poly.pdbx_seq_one_letter_code
_entity_poly.pdbx_strand_id
1 'polypeptide(L)'
;MAAWVRKRLTPHPLQTYLGKLLLQHPLANGLPATYIACSSPLYPNTASSRELARNLPGWSYLEIPTGHDAMLLMPDELTRMLDSID
;
A
#
# COMPACT_ATOMS: atom_id res chain seq x y z
N MET A 1 -12.24 -13.07 7.93
CA MET A 1 -12.72 -11.76 7.47
C MET A 1 -14.12 -11.50 8.03
N ALA A 2 -14.36 -10.34 8.64
CA ALA A 2 -15.64 -10.05 9.31
C ALA A 2 -16.83 -10.01 8.33
N ALA A 3 -18.02 -10.40 8.79
CA ALA A 3 -19.23 -10.48 7.94
C ALA A 3 -19.63 -9.12 7.34
N TRP A 4 -19.39 -8.03 8.07
CA TRP A 4 -19.65 -6.66 7.60
C TRP A 4 -18.79 -6.29 6.38
N VAL A 5 -17.51 -6.70 6.33
CA VAL A 5 -16.62 -6.47 5.17
C VAL A 5 -17.10 -7.30 3.99
N ARG A 6 -17.36 -8.60 4.21
CA ARG A 6 -17.74 -9.54 3.15
C ARG A 6 -18.98 -9.08 2.36
N LYS A 7 -19.95 -8.45 3.02
CA LYS A 7 -21.17 -7.91 2.38
C LYS A 7 -20.91 -6.71 1.45
N ARG A 8 -19.73 -6.08 1.53
CA ARG A 8 -19.36 -4.89 0.74
C ARG A 8 -18.36 -5.21 -0.39
N LEU A 9 -17.82 -6.42 -0.43
CA LEU A 9 -16.86 -6.80 -1.45
C LEU A 9 -17.56 -7.27 -2.73
N THR A 10 -17.00 -6.88 -3.86
CA THR A 10 -17.35 -7.39 -5.19
C THR A 10 -16.10 -8.02 -5.82
N PRO A 11 -16.25 -8.97 -6.78
CA PRO A 11 -15.10 -9.48 -7.52
C PRO A 11 -14.30 -8.36 -8.19
N HIS A 12 -12.97 -8.43 -8.10
CA HIS A 12 -12.08 -7.49 -8.77
C HIS A 12 -11.95 -7.86 -10.26
N PRO A 13 -12.08 -6.92 -11.22
CA PRO A 13 -11.91 -7.21 -12.63
C PRO A 13 -10.49 -7.75 -12.93
N LEU A 14 -10.37 -8.91 -13.59
CA LEU A 14 -9.06 -9.56 -13.79
C LEU A 14 -8.08 -8.73 -14.65
N GLN A 15 -8.61 -7.97 -15.62
CA GLN A 15 -7.77 -7.24 -16.58
C GLN A 15 -6.88 -6.18 -15.93
N THR A 16 -7.21 -5.68 -14.74
CA THR A 16 -6.38 -4.71 -14.01
C THR A 16 -5.04 -5.31 -13.55
N TYR A 17 -4.97 -6.63 -13.34
CA TYR A 17 -3.73 -7.34 -13.02
C TYR A 17 -2.93 -7.73 -14.26
N LEU A 18 -3.60 -7.94 -15.40
CA LEU A 18 -2.98 -8.46 -16.62
C LEU A 18 -2.57 -7.36 -17.61
N GLY A 19 -3.18 -6.17 -17.49
CA GLY A 19 -2.87 -5.02 -18.33
C GLY A 19 -1.44 -4.55 -18.11
N LYS A 20 -0.72 -4.31 -19.21
CA LYS A 20 0.61 -3.69 -19.15
C LYS A 20 0.50 -2.21 -18.89
N LEU A 21 1.26 -1.70 -17.92
CA LEU A 21 1.44 -0.26 -17.69
C LEU A 21 2.75 0.19 -18.36
N LEU A 22 2.64 1.08 -19.35
CA LEU A 22 3.80 1.69 -20.01
C LEU A 22 4.12 3.01 -19.31
N LEU A 23 5.17 3.01 -18.49
CA LEU A 23 5.65 4.21 -17.83
C LEU A 23 6.64 4.96 -18.73
N GLN A 24 6.40 6.26 -18.93
CA GLN A 24 7.29 7.13 -19.71
C GLN A 24 8.32 7.87 -18.84
N HIS A 25 8.15 7.79 -17.52
CA HIS A 25 8.99 8.46 -16.53
C HIS A 25 9.40 7.48 -15.42
N PRO A 26 10.48 7.77 -14.67
CA PRO A 26 10.81 7.04 -13.46
C PRO A 26 9.66 7.03 -12.45
N LEU A 27 9.66 6.04 -11.56
CA LEU A 27 8.68 5.96 -10.48
C LEU A 27 8.69 7.23 -9.63
N ALA A 28 7.51 7.65 -9.17
CA ALA A 28 7.21 8.95 -8.55
C ALA A 28 7.33 10.20 -9.45
N ASN A 29 7.94 10.12 -10.65
CA ASN A 29 8.01 11.22 -11.62
C ASN A 29 8.46 12.56 -11.02
N GLY A 30 9.46 12.52 -10.12
CA GLY A 30 10.00 13.71 -9.46
C GLY A 30 9.17 14.25 -8.29
N LEU A 31 8.06 13.58 -7.91
CA LEU A 31 7.28 13.92 -6.72
C LEU A 31 7.78 13.17 -5.48
N PRO A 32 7.58 13.72 -4.27
CA PRO A 32 7.72 12.96 -3.04
C PRO A 32 6.82 11.71 -3.06
N ALA A 33 7.34 10.61 -2.54
CA ALA A 33 6.58 9.37 -2.43
C ALA A 33 6.87 8.68 -1.10
N THR A 34 5.80 8.21 -0.45
CA THR A 34 5.89 7.50 0.83
C THR A 34 5.21 6.14 0.70
N TYR A 35 5.91 5.10 1.12
CA TYR A 35 5.38 3.74 1.25
C TYR A 35 5.13 3.40 2.71
N ILE A 36 3.88 3.11 3.09
CA ILE A 36 3.52 2.64 4.43
C ILE A 36 3.32 1.12 4.40
N ALA A 37 4.21 0.37 5.04
CA ALA A 37 4.14 -1.09 5.11
C ALA A 37 3.35 -1.56 6.33
N CYS A 38 2.27 -2.31 6.09
CA CYS A 38 1.61 -3.10 7.14
C CYS A 38 2.48 -4.30 7.51
N SER A 39 3.08 -4.31 8.70
CA SER A 39 4.19 -5.21 9.04
C SER A 39 3.81 -6.43 9.88
N SER A 40 2.57 -6.55 10.37
CA SER A 40 2.20 -7.61 11.33
C SER A 40 0.78 -8.19 11.11
N PRO A 41 0.64 -9.29 10.34
CA PRO A 41 1.66 -9.92 9.51
C PRO A 41 1.85 -9.18 8.18
N LEU A 42 3.05 -9.32 7.61
CA LEU A 42 3.32 -8.89 6.24
C LEU A 42 2.40 -9.62 5.25
N TYR A 43 1.70 -8.87 4.40
CA TYR A 43 0.91 -9.47 3.31
C TYR A 43 1.85 -9.98 2.20
N PRO A 44 1.82 -11.27 1.83
CA PRO A 44 2.78 -11.82 0.86
C PRO A 44 2.66 -11.20 -0.53
N ASN A 45 1.46 -10.85 -0.96
CA ASN A 45 1.21 -10.31 -2.31
C ASN A 45 1.83 -8.92 -2.54
N THR A 46 2.28 -8.22 -1.50
CA THR A 46 2.96 -6.93 -1.61
C THR A 46 4.47 -7.02 -1.42
N ALA A 47 5.06 -8.23 -1.35
CA ALA A 47 6.49 -8.42 -1.11
C ALA A 47 7.38 -7.69 -2.11
N SER A 48 7.11 -7.82 -3.41
CA SER A 48 7.87 -7.12 -4.46
C SER A 48 7.73 -5.61 -4.38
N SER A 49 6.53 -5.10 -4.06
CA SER A 49 6.31 -3.67 -3.85
C SER A 49 7.08 -3.12 -2.66
N ARG A 50 7.17 -3.88 -1.55
CA ARG A 50 7.95 -3.49 -0.37
C ARG A 50 9.44 -3.44 -0.69
N GLU A 51 9.96 -4.45 -1.36
CA GLU A 51 11.36 -4.51 -1.78
C GLU A 51 11.70 -3.34 -2.72
N LEU A 52 10.84 -3.09 -3.71
CA LEU A 52 10.99 -1.97 -4.63
C LEU A 52 11.03 -0.63 -3.87
N ALA A 53 10.04 -0.38 -3.00
CA ALA A 53 9.95 0.88 -2.26
C ALA A 53 11.15 1.13 -1.31
N ARG A 54 11.72 0.07 -0.70
CA ARG A 54 12.92 0.20 0.14
C ARG A 54 14.17 0.61 -0.66
N ASN A 55 14.21 0.26 -1.95
CA ASN A 55 15.38 0.47 -2.80
C ASN A 55 15.23 1.69 -3.72
N LEU A 56 14.05 2.32 -3.80
CA LEU A 56 13.84 3.49 -4.63
C LEU A 56 14.40 4.76 -3.96
N PRO A 57 15.33 5.47 -4.61
CA PRO A 57 15.88 6.69 -4.05
C PRO A 57 14.80 7.78 -3.97
N GLY A 58 14.82 8.54 -2.87
CA GLY A 58 13.86 9.62 -2.62
C GLY A 58 12.49 9.16 -2.11
N TRP A 59 12.28 7.85 -1.92
CA TRP A 59 11.05 7.34 -1.29
C TRP A 59 11.23 7.25 0.23
N SER A 60 10.24 7.73 0.97
CA SER A 60 10.11 7.49 2.41
C SER A 60 9.50 6.12 2.66
N TYR A 61 10.06 5.37 3.61
CA TYR A 61 9.55 4.06 3.99
C TYR A 61 9.13 4.07 5.45
N LEU A 62 7.83 3.92 5.69
CA LEU A 62 7.22 3.89 7.02
C LEU A 62 6.60 2.51 7.27
N GLU A 63 6.41 2.16 8.54
CA GLU A 63 5.78 0.90 8.93
C GLU A 63 4.65 1.15 9.92
N ILE A 64 3.59 0.34 9.81
CA ILE A 64 2.48 0.29 10.76
C ILE A 64 2.30 -1.17 11.21
N PRO A 65 2.28 -1.47 12.52
CA PRO A 65 2.36 -2.84 13.05
C PRO A 65 1.00 -3.56 13.01
N THR A 66 0.42 -3.67 11.82
CA THR A 66 -0.89 -4.32 11.58
C THR A 66 -0.91 -5.11 10.28
N GLY A 67 -2.02 -5.83 10.05
CA GLY A 67 -2.27 -6.56 8.81
C GLY A 67 -2.66 -5.64 7.66
N HIS A 68 -2.84 -6.21 6.46
CA HIS A 68 -3.03 -5.45 5.22
C HIS A 68 -4.12 -4.37 5.27
N ASP A 69 -5.22 -4.64 5.99
CA ASP A 69 -6.35 -3.74 6.10
C ASP A 69 -6.16 -2.70 7.21
N ALA A 70 -5.04 -1.96 7.18
CA ALA A 70 -4.69 -0.97 8.22
C ALA A 70 -5.79 0.08 8.45
N MET A 71 -6.51 0.46 7.40
CA MET A 71 -7.66 1.38 7.48
C MET A 71 -8.85 0.84 8.29
N LEU A 72 -8.91 -0.48 8.50
CA LEU A 72 -9.92 -1.11 9.35
C LEU A 72 -9.37 -1.45 10.74
N LEU A 73 -8.08 -1.81 10.81
CA LEU A 73 -7.46 -2.33 12.02
C LEU A 73 -6.85 -1.24 12.91
N MET A 74 -6.32 -0.17 12.31
CA MET A 74 -5.68 0.96 13.00
C MET A 74 -6.01 2.30 12.32
N PRO A 75 -7.30 2.66 12.15
CA PRO A 75 -7.71 3.85 11.38
C PRO A 75 -7.09 5.15 11.93
N ASP A 76 -7.13 5.37 13.24
CA ASP A 76 -6.63 6.62 13.84
C ASP A 76 -5.11 6.77 13.65
N GLU A 77 -4.36 5.67 13.77
CA GLU A 77 -2.92 5.68 13.58
C GLU A 77 -2.56 5.91 12.10
N LEU A 78 -3.24 5.21 11.19
CA LEU A 78 -3.06 5.40 9.77
C LEU A 78 -3.38 6.85 9.37
N THR A 79 -4.45 7.44 9.90
CA THR A 79 -4.80 8.84 9.65
C THR A 79 -3.72 9.80 10.14
N ARG A 80 -3.20 9.63 11.37
CA ARG A 80 -2.09 10.46 11.88
C ARG A 80 -0.85 10.35 11.01
N MET A 81 -0.51 9.13 10.57
CA MET A 81 0.63 8.93 9.66
C MET A 81 0.42 9.66 8.34
N LEU A 82 -0.77 9.56 7.73
CA LEU A 82 -1.08 10.24 6.48
C LEU A 82 -1.06 11.77 6.60
N ASP A 83 -1.57 12.31 7.71
CA ASP A 83 -1.56 13.76 7.99
C ASP A 83 -0.14 14.32 8.19
N SER A 84 0.82 13.45 8.58
CA SER A 84 2.22 13.82 8.78
C SER A 84 3.11 13.72 7.53
N ILE A 85 2.56 13.28 6.39
CA ILE A 85 3.31 13.18 5.13
C ILE A 85 3.26 14.55 4.42
N ASP A 86 4.43 15.08 4.10
CA ASP A 86 4.62 16.35 3.36
C ASP A 86 4.20 16.28 1.88
#